data_AF-A0A259RPW2-F1
#
_entry.id   AF-A0A259RPW2-F1
#
_cell.length_a   1.000
_cell.length_b   1.000
_cell.length_c   1.000
_cell.angle_alpha   90.00
_cell.angle_beta   90.00
_cell.angle_gamma   90.00
#
_symmetry.space_group_name_H-M   'P 1'
#
loop_
_entity.id
_entity.type
_entity.pdbx_description
1 polymer ?
#
loop_
_entity_poly.entity_id
_entity_poly.type
_entity_poly.pdbx_seq_one_letter_code
_entity_poly.pdbx_strand_id
1 'polypeptide(L)'
;MFRSPISRIFPIFQRLIVALLLGTAIAACTAKAPDHPFLPWDIKVFPDGTSAVFGVHLGKDSLLEFKRVYDQKADLAIFVDPDKKASLEAYFGTMNVGALTASVAIVAKTDPKELNEWIANNHAKPDPTPSGAWKYPMTDEHIRKAQYFPIESITYTRLT
;
A
#
# COMPACT_ATOMS: atom_id res chain seq x y z
N MET A 1 62.20 35.12 2.74
CA MET A 1 60.95 34.59 3.30
C MET A 1 60.55 33.35 2.50
N PHE A 2 61.08 32.17 2.85
CA PHE A 2 60.85 30.91 2.13
C PHE A 2 59.47 30.34 2.53
N ARG A 3 58.48 30.39 1.62
CA ARG A 3 57.21 29.68 1.80
C ARG A 3 57.45 28.19 1.49
N SER A 4 57.35 27.36 2.52
CA SER A 4 57.42 25.90 2.41
C SER A 4 56.40 25.35 1.38
N PRO A 5 56.81 24.50 0.43
CA PRO A 5 55.92 23.92 -0.58
C PRO A 5 54.90 22.90 -0.01
N ILE A 6 55.05 22.53 1.28
CA ILE A 6 54.28 21.47 1.94
C ILE A 6 52.80 21.88 2.16
N SER A 7 52.49 23.18 2.26
CA SER A 7 51.13 23.66 2.58
C SER A 7 50.14 23.58 1.41
N ARG A 8 50.60 23.28 0.19
CA ARG A 8 49.72 23.13 -1.00
C ARG A 8 49.28 21.69 -1.26
N ILE A 9 49.93 20.70 -0.64
CA ILE A 9 49.66 19.27 -0.84
C ILE A 9 48.48 18.82 0.05
N PHE A 10 48.38 19.38 1.25
CA PHE A 10 47.33 19.08 2.24
C PHE A 10 45.88 19.26 1.73
N PRO A 11 45.51 20.38 1.05
CA PRO A 11 44.14 20.55 0.55
C PRO A 11 43.82 19.65 -0.65
N ILE A 12 44.83 19.18 -1.41
CA ILE A 12 44.64 18.27 -2.54
C ILE A 12 44.34 16.86 -2.03
N PHE A 13 45.09 16.39 -1.03
CA PHE A 13 44.81 15.12 -0.35
C PHE A 13 43.44 15.13 0.34
N GLN A 14 43.07 16.22 1.00
CA GLN A 14 41.75 16.34 1.63
C GLN A 14 40.60 16.33 0.61
N ARG A 15 40.77 16.98 -0.55
CA ARG A 15 39.77 16.91 -1.65
C ARG A 15 39.67 15.52 -2.26
N LEU A 16 40.78 14.81 -2.41
CA LEU A 16 40.80 13.42 -2.89
C LEU A 16 40.11 12.47 -1.88
N ILE A 17 40.33 12.65 -0.58
CA ILE A 17 39.66 11.86 0.47
C ILE A 17 38.15 12.15 0.49
N VAL A 18 37.73 13.42 0.40
CA VAL A 18 36.30 13.77 0.34
C VAL A 18 35.66 13.24 -0.94
N ALA A 19 36.31 13.34 -2.09
CA ALA A 19 35.81 12.79 -3.35
C ALA A 19 35.72 11.25 -3.32
N LEU A 20 36.69 10.58 -2.68
CA LEU A 20 36.68 9.14 -2.49
C LEU A 20 35.54 8.70 -1.56
N LEU A 21 35.36 9.38 -0.41
CA LEU A 21 34.27 9.11 0.53
C LEU A 21 32.89 9.36 -0.09
N LEU A 22 32.75 10.45 -0.85
CA LEU A 22 31.50 10.79 -1.54
C LEU A 22 31.20 9.80 -2.68
N GLY A 23 32.23 9.37 -3.43
CA GLY A 23 32.11 8.34 -4.46
C GLY A 23 31.69 6.98 -3.90
N THR A 24 32.25 6.57 -2.75
CA THR A 24 31.86 5.32 -2.08
C THR A 24 30.43 5.37 -1.52
N ALA A 25 29.97 6.54 -1.06
CA ALA A 25 28.60 6.69 -0.57
C ALA A 25 27.56 6.55 -1.69
N ILE A 26 27.86 7.02 -2.91
CA ILE A 26 26.97 6.89 -4.08
C ILE A 26 26.95 5.44 -4.59
N ALA A 27 28.09 4.74 -4.58
CA ALA A 27 28.16 3.34 -4.99
C ALA A 27 27.49 2.37 -4.00
N ALA A 28 27.35 2.76 -2.73
CA ALA A 28 26.62 1.97 -1.74
C ALA A 28 25.08 2.04 -1.89
N CYS A 29 24.57 2.98 -2.68
CA CYS A 29 23.16 3.07 -3.04
C CYS A 29 22.86 2.31 -4.34
N THR A 30 23.21 1.03 -4.44
CA THR A 30 22.58 0.17 -5.45
C THR A 30 21.19 -0.17 -4.92
N ALA A 31 20.18 0.65 -5.22
CA ALA A 31 18.80 0.29 -4.97
C ALA A 31 18.50 -0.98 -5.76
N LYS A 32 18.58 -2.14 -5.11
CA LYS A 32 18.20 -3.41 -5.70
C LYS A 32 16.71 -3.30 -6.02
N ALA A 33 16.35 -3.33 -7.31
CA ALA A 33 14.95 -3.42 -7.69
C ALA A 33 14.34 -4.64 -6.97
N PRO A 34 13.10 -4.55 -6.43
CA PRO A 34 12.46 -5.69 -5.78
C PRO A 34 12.55 -6.91 -6.69
N ASP A 35 12.99 -8.05 -6.15
CA ASP A 35 13.22 -9.29 -6.94
C ASP A 35 11.94 -9.74 -7.68
N HIS A 36 10.78 -9.26 -7.26
CA HIS A 36 9.52 -9.34 -7.98
C HIS A 36 8.82 -7.97 -7.93
N PRO A 37 8.79 -7.16 -9.01
CA PRO A 37 7.79 -6.11 -9.10
C PRO A 37 6.45 -6.83 -9.01
N PHE A 38 5.58 -6.42 -8.08
CA PHE A 38 4.27 -7.03 -7.88
C PHE A 38 3.35 -6.77 -9.09
N LEU A 39 3.59 -7.50 -10.18
CA LEU A 39 2.93 -7.29 -11.46
C LEU A 39 1.50 -7.85 -11.42
N PRO A 40 0.52 -7.18 -12.05
CA PRO A 40 -0.87 -7.65 -12.02
C PRO A 40 -1.11 -9.02 -12.66
N TRP A 41 -0.23 -9.44 -13.58
CA TRP A 41 -0.29 -10.75 -14.25
C TRP A 41 0.54 -11.83 -13.54
N ASP A 42 1.31 -11.48 -12.51
CA ASP A 42 2.06 -12.45 -11.71
C ASP A 42 1.15 -13.03 -10.62
N ILE A 43 0.25 -13.91 -11.06
CA ILE A 43 -0.74 -14.57 -10.21
C ILE A 43 -0.28 -15.99 -9.91
N LYS A 44 -0.12 -16.30 -8.62
CA LYS A 44 0.14 -17.65 -8.14
C LYS A 44 -1.17 -18.29 -7.68
N VAL A 45 -1.53 -19.43 -8.25
CA VAL A 45 -2.67 -20.23 -7.81
C VAL A 45 -2.17 -21.37 -6.90
N PHE A 46 -2.84 -21.58 -5.78
CA PHE A 46 -2.48 -22.61 -4.79
C PHE A 46 -3.39 -23.85 -4.90
N PRO A 47 -2.95 -25.02 -4.38
CA PRO A 47 -3.75 -26.25 -4.42
C PRO A 47 -5.10 -26.19 -3.70
N ASP A 48 -5.27 -25.25 -2.77
CA ASP A 48 -6.52 -25.01 -2.03
C ASP A 48 -7.53 -24.14 -2.83
N GLY A 49 -7.21 -23.79 -4.07
CA GLY A 49 -8.05 -22.98 -4.96
C GLY A 49 -7.94 -21.47 -4.74
N THR A 50 -7.14 -21.03 -3.77
CA THR A 50 -6.88 -19.59 -3.55
C THR A 50 -5.74 -19.08 -4.43
N SER A 51 -5.57 -17.76 -4.50
CA SER A 51 -4.52 -17.13 -5.29
C SER A 51 -3.75 -16.07 -4.49
N ALA A 52 -2.52 -15.81 -4.91
CA ALA A 52 -1.74 -14.65 -4.51
C ALA A 52 -1.44 -13.78 -5.72
N VAL A 53 -1.57 -12.47 -5.51
CA VAL A 53 -1.28 -11.41 -6.48
C VAL A 53 -0.89 -10.17 -5.69
N PHE A 54 -0.14 -9.27 -6.31
CA PHE A 54 0.30 -8.03 -5.66
C PHE A 54 1.12 -8.23 -4.37
N GLY A 55 1.73 -9.40 -4.19
CA GLY A 55 2.50 -9.74 -2.98
C GLY A 55 1.67 -10.21 -1.79
N VAL A 56 0.37 -10.43 -1.97
CA VAL A 56 -0.53 -10.90 -0.89
C VAL A 56 -1.37 -12.11 -1.33
N HIS A 57 -1.75 -12.93 -0.36
CA HIS A 57 -2.58 -14.13 -0.51
C HIS A 57 -4.06 -13.81 -0.24
N LEU A 58 -4.90 -13.87 -1.28
CA LEU A 58 -6.34 -13.67 -1.17
C LEU A 58 -6.99 -14.74 -0.27
N GLY A 59 -7.85 -14.29 0.63
CA GLY A 59 -8.55 -15.10 1.62
C GLY A 59 -7.72 -15.45 2.86
N LYS A 60 -6.43 -15.09 2.92
CA LYS A 60 -5.54 -15.35 4.05
C LYS A 60 -4.89 -14.07 4.60
N ASP A 61 -4.22 -13.31 3.75
CA ASP A 61 -3.56 -12.08 4.17
C ASP A 61 -4.59 -11.00 4.47
N SER A 62 -4.27 -10.17 5.46
CA SER A 62 -5.17 -9.12 5.94
C SER A 62 -4.99 -7.80 5.18
N LEU A 63 -5.95 -6.89 5.32
CA LEU A 63 -5.79 -5.51 4.85
C LEU A 63 -4.51 -4.85 5.41
N LEU A 64 -4.15 -5.16 6.65
CA LEU A 64 -2.93 -4.66 7.29
C LEU A 64 -1.66 -5.18 6.62
N GLU A 65 -1.64 -6.44 6.18
CA GLU A 65 -0.50 -6.98 5.43
C GLU A 65 -0.32 -6.25 4.10
N PHE A 66 -1.40 -6.01 3.35
CA PHE A 66 -1.29 -5.22 2.11
C PHE A 66 -0.76 -3.80 2.37
N LYS A 67 -1.26 -3.13 3.42
CA LYS A 67 -0.76 -1.81 3.85
C LYS A 67 0.74 -1.83 4.16
N ARG A 68 1.23 -2.90 4.79
CA ARG A 68 2.66 -3.09 5.12
C ARG A 68 3.51 -3.36 3.88
N VAL A 69 3.04 -4.21 2.98
CA VAL A 69 3.75 -4.55 1.73
C VAL A 69 4.01 -3.30 0.88
N TYR A 70 3.06 -2.37 0.84
CA TYR A 70 3.15 -1.16 0.01
C TYR A 70 3.52 0.12 0.78
N ASP A 71 3.64 0.07 2.11
CA ASP A 71 3.75 1.24 2.98
C ASP A 71 2.73 2.34 2.61
N GLN A 72 1.46 1.93 2.45
CA GLN A 72 0.36 2.82 2.06
C GLN A 72 -0.76 2.81 3.10
N LYS A 73 -1.36 3.99 3.28
CA LYS A 73 -2.59 4.15 4.05
C LYS A 73 -3.79 3.85 3.16
N ALA A 74 -4.87 3.41 3.76
CA ALA A 74 -6.15 3.24 3.10
C ALA A 74 -7.24 3.98 3.89
N ASP A 75 -8.21 4.52 3.15
CA ASP A 75 -9.49 4.96 3.70
C ASP A 75 -10.41 3.74 3.76
N LEU A 76 -10.89 3.40 4.95
CA LEU A 76 -11.78 2.26 5.17
C LEU A 76 -13.21 2.77 5.34
N ALA A 77 -14.12 2.19 4.58
CA ALA A 77 -15.54 2.48 4.70
C ALA A 77 -16.39 1.26 4.37
N ILE A 78 -17.64 1.29 4.83
CA ILE A 78 -18.64 0.30 4.47
C ILE A 78 -19.45 0.87 3.32
N PHE A 79 -19.58 0.12 2.22
CA PHE A 79 -20.41 0.49 1.09
C PHE A 79 -21.67 -0.37 1.09
N VAL A 80 -22.82 0.25 0.85
CA VAL A 80 -24.10 -0.45 0.66
C VAL A 80 -24.59 -0.16 -0.75
N ASP A 81 -24.64 -1.18 -1.59
CA ASP A 81 -25.06 -1.06 -2.98
C ASP A 81 -26.61 -0.89 -3.11
N PRO A 82 -27.11 -0.59 -4.33
CA PRO A 82 -28.55 -0.49 -4.56
C PRO A 82 -29.35 -1.75 -4.20
N ASP A 83 -28.73 -2.92 -4.29
CA ASP A 83 -29.29 -4.24 -3.96
C ASP A 83 -29.22 -4.56 -2.46
N LYS A 84 -28.81 -3.60 -1.63
CA LYS A 84 -28.68 -3.70 -0.16
C LYS A 84 -27.61 -4.67 0.31
N LYS A 85 -26.63 -5.00 -0.54
CA LYS A 85 -25.45 -5.74 -0.13
C LYS A 85 -24.41 -4.79 0.45
N ALA A 86 -23.92 -5.12 1.64
CA ALA A 86 -22.88 -4.37 2.32
C ALA A 86 -21.49 -4.99 2.04
N SER A 87 -20.50 -4.16 1.74
CA SER A 87 -19.09 -4.52 1.58
C SER A 87 -18.20 -3.62 2.45
N LEU A 88 -17.15 -4.19 3.03
CA LEU A 88 -16.09 -3.41 3.69
C LEU A 88 -14.96 -3.20 2.70
N GLU A 89 -14.69 -1.95 2.36
CA GLU A 89 -13.70 -1.60 1.35
C GLU A 89 -12.59 -0.73 1.92
N ALA A 90 -11.35 -1.04 1.53
CA ALA A 90 -10.17 -0.24 1.78
C ALA A 90 -9.72 0.41 0.47
N TYR A 91 -9.84 1.73 0.38
CA TYR A 91 -9.43 2.52 -0.77
C TYR A 91 -8.04 3.12 -0.55
N PHE A 92 -7.10 2.79 -1.42
CA PHE A 92 -5.69 3.22 -1.31
C PHE A 92 -5.36 4.46 -2.14
N GLY A 93 -6.34 5.00 -2.89
CA GLY A 93 -6.07 6.09 -3.81
C GLY A 93 -5.09 5.68 -4.91
N THR A 94 -4.36 6.66 -5.44
CA THR A 94 -3.35 6.45 -6.47
C THR A 94 -2.04 5.96 -5.86
N MET A 95 -1.59 4.79 -6.27
CA MET A 95 -0.34 4.18 -5.82
C MET A 95 0.36 3.42 -6.95
N ASN A 96 1.62 3.07 -6.72
CA ASN A 96 2.38 2.21 -7.63
C ASN A 96 2.21 0.74 -7.21
N VAL A 97 1.69 -0.08 -8.11
CA VAL A 97 1.57 -1.53 -7.97
C VAL A 97 2.31 -2.22 -9.11
N GLY A 98 3.46 -2.82 -8.79
CA GLY A 98 4.38 -3.34 -9.79
C GLY A 98 4.84 -2.24 -10.75
N ALA A 99 4.57 -2.42 -12.04
CA ALA A 99 4.90 -1.45 -13.10
C ALA A 99 3.78 -0.44 -13.39
N LEU A 100 2.67 -0.46 -12.64
CA LEU A 100 1.51 0.39 -12.89
C LEU A 100 1.38 1.48 -11.83
N THR A 101 0.99 2.68 -12.27
CA THR A 101 0.34 3.66 -11.41
C THR A 101 -1.17 3.44 -11.53
N ALA A 102 -1.83 3.12 -10.42
CA ALA A 102 -3.23 2.72 -10.41
C ALA A 102 -3.97 3.22 -9.17
N SER A 103 -5.28 3.37 -9.30
CA SER A 103 -6.18 3.45 -8.15
C SER A 103 -6.49 2.04 -7.68
N VAL A 104 -6.32 1.74 -6.38
CA VAL A 104 -6.56 0.39 -5.81
C VAL A 104 -7.65 0.44 -4.75
N ALA A 105 -8.59 -0.51 -4.85
CA ALA A 105 -9.63 -0.76 -3.86
C ALA A 105 -9.63 -2.25 -3.49
N ILE A 106 -9.72 -2.55 -2.19
CA ILE A 106 -9.69 -3.91 -1.67
C ILE A 106 -10.97 -4.17 -0.89
N VAL A 107 -11.67 -5.25 -1.23
CA VAL A 107 -12.82 -5.72 -0.44
C VAL A 107 -12.32 -6.71 0.59
N ALA A 108 -12.68 -6.50 1.85
CA ALA A 108 -12.38 -7.44 2.93
C ALA A 108 -13.45 -8.54 3.01
N LYS A 109 -13.01 -9.74 3.38
CA LYS A 109 -13.90 -10.85 3.70
C LYS A 109 -14.55 -10.60 5.06
N THR A 110 -15.86 -10.39 5.07
CA THR A 110 -16.63 -10.06 6.27
C THR A 110 -17.83 -10.98 6.47
N ASP A 111 -18.29 -11.11 7.72
CA ASP A 111 -19.64 -11.61 8.00
C ASP A 111 -20.66 -10.47 7.72
N PRO A 112 -21.64 -10.65 6.83
CA PRO A 112 -22.67 -9.66 6.57
C PRO A 112 -23.43 -9.22 7.83
N LYS A 113 -23.61 -10.12 8.80
CA LYS A 113 -24.28 -9.80 10.06
C LYS A 113 -23.49 -8.78 10.87
N GLU A 114 -22.18 -8.98 10.98
CA GLU A 114 -21.27 -8.05 11.67
C GLU A 114 -21.30 -6.67 11.01
N LEU A 115 -21.27 -6.62 9.67
CA LEU A 115 -21.27 -5.36 8.95
C LEU A 115 -22.59 -4.58 9.12
N ASN A 116 -23.72 -5.30 9.11
CA ASN A 116 -25.03 -4.71 9.40
C ASN A 116 -25.15 -4.21 10.84
N GLU A 117 -24.57 -4.92 11.81
CA GLU A 117 -24.50 -4.45 13.20
C GLU A 117 -23.65 -3.16 13.30
N TRP A 118 -22.53 -3.07 12.58
CA TRP A 118 -21.72 -1.85 12.54
C TRP A 118 -22.46 -0.68 11.91
N ILE A 119 -23.21 -0.90 10.84
CA ILE A 119 -24.05 0.11 10.19
C ILE A 119 -25.15 0.59 11.15
N ALA A 120 -25.86 -0.33 11.80
CA ALA A 120 -26.98 0.00 12.70
C ALA A 120 -26.53 0.80 13.93
N ASN A 121 -25.32 0.53 14.43
CA ASN A 121 -24.74 1.21 15.58
C ASN A 121 -23.98 2.49 15.21
N ASN A 122 -23.89 2.82 13.92
CA ASN A 122 -23.22 4.02 13.46
C ASN A 122 -24.21 5.17 13.30
N HIS A 123 -23.94 6.28 13.99
CA HIS A 123 -24.80 7.46 13.97
C HIS A 123 -24.34 8.53 12.96
N ALA A 124 -23.20 8.33 12.32
CA ALA A 124 -22.70 9.25 11.31
C ALA A 124 -23.54 9.14 10.02
N LYS A 125 -23.76 10.30 9.38
CA LYS A 125 -24.53 10.37 8.13
C LYS A 125 -23.78 9.66 7.00
N PRO A 126 -24.43 8.77 6.23
CA PRO A 126 -23.83 8.16 5.05
C PRO A 126 -23.77 9.14 3.87
N ASP A 127 -22.74 8.99 3.04
CA ASP A 127 -22.53 9.81 1.85
C ASP A 127 -22.97 9.05 0.59
N PRO A 128 -23.71 9.69 -0.33
CA PRO A 128 -24.06 9.07 -1.61
C PRO A 128 -22.82 9.02 -2.53
N THR A 129 -22.72 7.96 -3.33
CA THR A 129 -21.64 7.79 -4.31
C THR A 129 -22.18 7.84 -5.75
N PRO A 130 -21.34 8.14 -6.75
CA PRO A 130 -21.76 8.17 -8.16
C PRO A 130 -22.32 6.84 -8.70
N SER A 131 -21.95 5.70 -8.10
CA SER A 131 -22.48 4.38 -8.48
C SER A 131 -23.89 4.11 -7.95
N GLY A 132 -24.44 5.01 -7.13
CA GLY A 132 -25.70 4.81 -6.42
C GLY A 132 -25.56 4.06 -5.09
N ALA A 133 -24.34 3.64 -4.73
CA ALA A 133 -24.06 3.08 -3.41
C ALA A 133 -24.00 4.18 -2.33
N TRP A 134 -24.20 3.77 -1.08
CA TRP A 134 -24.01 4.62 0.10
C TRP A 134 -22.70 4.27 0.81
N LYS A 135 -21.85 5.26 1.07
CA LYS A 135 -20.63 5.14 1.86
C LYS A 135 -20.95 5.47 3.31
N TYR A 136 -20.83 4.49 4.19
CA TYR A 136 -20.95 4.65 5.64
C TYR A 136 -19.54 4.83 6.23
N PRO A 137 -19.26 5.93 6.94
CA PRO A 137 -17.98 6.12 7.62
C PRO A 137 -17.81 5.09 8.75
N MET A 138 -16.60 4.86 9.23
CA MET A 138 -16.34 3.87 10.28
C MET A 138 -15.80 4.56 11.55
N THR A 139 -16.10 3.99 12.71
CA THR A 139 -15.50 4.43 13.98
C THR A 139 -14.05 3.94 14.06
N ASP A 140 -13.22 4.59 14.87
CA ASP A 140 -11.83 4.17 15.07
C ASP A 140 -11.73 2.72 15.58
N GLU A 141 -12.70 2.28 16.38
CA GLU A 141 -12.79 0.90 16.85
C GLU A 141 -13.02 -0.08 15.70
N HIS A 142 -14.01 0.20 14.83
CA HIS A 142 -14.29 -0.64 13.67
C HIS A 142 -13.09 -0.65 12.71
N ILE A 143 -12.41 0.49 12.49
CA ILE A 143 -11.21 0.58 11.64
C ILE A 143 -10.08 -0.29 12.21
N ARG A 144 -9.83 -0.23 13.53
CA ARG A 144 -8.79 -1.05 14.20
C ARG A 144 -9.08 -2.55 14.08
N LYS A 145 -10.34 -2.95 14.06
CA LYS A 145 -10.74 -4.35 13.90
C LYS A 145 -10.66 -4.78 12.42
N ALA A 146 -11.22 -3.98 11.53
CA ALA A 146 -11.31 -4.24 10.10
C ALA A 146 -9.95 -4.50 9.43
N GLN A 147 -8.87 -3.83 9.87
CA GLN A 147 -7.54 -4.03 9.28
C GLN A 147 -7.03 -5.47 9.36
N TYR A 148 -7.55 -6.29 10.28
CA TYR A 148 -7.16 -7.69 10.43
C TYR A 148 -8.02 -8.65 9.60
N PHE A 149 -9.04 -8.15 8.90
CA PHE A 149 -9.87 -9.00 8.06
C PHE A 149 -9.12 -9.45 6.81
N PRO A 150 -9.30 -10.72 6.39
CA PRO A 150 -8.68 -11.23 5.19
C PRO A 150 -9.15 -10.46 3.94
N ILE A 151 -8.29 -10.38 2.94
CA ILE A 151 -8.62 -9.79 1.65
C ILE A 151 -9.53 -10.76 0.87
N GLU A 152 -10.70 -10.31 0.42
CA GLU A 152 -11.57 -11.09 -0.46
C GLU A 152 -11.23 -10.86 -1.93
N SER A 153 -11.11 -9.60 -2.34
CA SER A 153 -10.78 -9.23 -3.72
C SER A 153 -9.99 -7.92 -3.79
N ILE A 154 -9.24 -7.77 -4.87
CA ILE A 154 -8.48 -6.56 -5.19
C ILE A 154 -8.93 -6.06 -6.56
N THR A 155 -9.41 -4.82 -6.61
CA THR A 155 -9.73 -4.11 -7.85
C THR A 155 -8.70 -3.01 -8.07
N TYR A 156 -8.19 -2.90 -9.30
CA TYR A 156 -7.30 -1.81 -9.67
C TYR A 156 -7.72 -1.20 -11.01
N THR A 157 -7.58 0.12 -11.11
CA THR A 157 -7.81 0.86 -12.34
C THR A 157 -6.53 1.60 -12.68
N ARG A 158 -5.92 1.27 -13.82
CA ARG A 158 -4.75 1.98 -14.32
C ARG A 158 -5.10 3.45 -14.55
N LEU A 159 -4.22 4.34 -14.11
CA LEU A 159 -4.29 5.76 -14.41
C LEU A 159 -3.36 6.03 -15.60
N THR A 160 -3.91 6.66 -16.64
CA THR A 160 -3.19 7.05 -17.87
C THR A 160 -2.70 8.47 -17.79
#